data_AF-A0A2N3APM3-F1
#
_entry.id   AF-A0A2N3APM3-F1
#
_cell.length_a   1.000
_cell.length_b   1.000
_cell.length_c   1.000
_cell.angle_alpha   90.00
_cell.angle_beta   90.00
_cell.angle_gamma   90.00
#
_symmetry.space_group_name_H-M   'P 1'
#
loop_
_entity.id
_entity.type
_entity.pdbx_description
1 polymer ?
#
loop_
_entity_poly.entity_id
_entity_poly.type
_entity_poly.pdbx_seq_one_letter_code
_entity_poly.pdbx_strand_id
1 'polypeptide(L)' 'MTRPLRIEFKGAVYHITSRGNAKQAIFLDEKDFADFLSVLCSV' A
#
# COMPACT_ATOMS: atom_id res chain seq x y z
N MET A 1 17.10 12.99 -5.40
CA MET A 1 17.47 12.37 -4.11
C MET A 1 17.48 10.85 -4.27
N THR A 2 18.57 10.19 -3.92
CA THR A 2 18.64 8.72 -3.92
C THR A 2 17.76 8.16 -2.82
N ARG A 3 16.82 7.28 -3.20
CA ARG A 3 16.04 6.51 -2.22
C ARG A 3 16.94 5.37 -1.70
N PRO A 4 16.97 5.11 -0.39
CA PRO A 4 17.67 3.94 0.15
C PRO A 4 17.19 2.65 -0.52
N LEU A 5 18.08 1.66 -0.62
CA LEU A 5 17.74 0.34 -1.14
C LEU A 5 16.65 -0.29 -0.26
N ARG A 6 15.61 -0.85 -0.88
CA ARG A 6 14.64 -1.69 -0.17
C ARG A 6 15.27 -3.06 0.02
N ILE A 7 15.51 -3.41 1.28
CA ILE A 7 16.18 -4.65 1.65
C ILE A 7 15.14 -5.75 1.79
N GLU A 8 15.31 -6.83 1.02
CA GLU A 8 14.43 -7.98 0.99
C GLU A 8 15.13 -9.21 1.58
N PHE A 9 14.54 -9.83 2.61
CA PHE A 9 15.08 -11.05 3.23
C PHE A 9 13.98 -11.92 3.84
N LYS A 10 14.26 -13.22 3.97
CA LYS A 10 13.28 -14.22 4.43
C LYS A 10 12.84 -13.95 5.87
N GLY A 11 11.53 -13.94 6.09
CA GLY A 11 10.93 -13.76 7.43
C GLY A 11 10.90 -12.30 7.92
N ALA A 12 11.29 -11.34 7.08
CA ALA A 12 11.18 -9.93 7.40
C ALA A 12 9.71 -9.48 7.49
N VAL A 13 9.45 -8.49 8.34
CA VAL A 13 8.17 -7.78 8.41
C VAL A 13 8.36 -6.39 7.82
N TYR A 14 7.47 -6.01 6.89
CA TYR A 14 7.51 -4.74 6.18
C TYR A 14 6.33 -3.86 6.55
N HIS A 15 6.59 -2.57 6.78
CA HIS A 15 5.53 -1.58 6.87
C HIS A 15 5.29 -0.98 5.47
N ILE A 16 4.11 -1.24 4.92
CA ILE A 16 3.69 -0.73 3.62
C ILE A 16 2.68 0.40 3.84
N THR A 17 2.90 1.54 3.19
CA THR A 17 1.97 2.68 3.23
C THR A 17 1.64 3.12 1.81
N SER A 18 0.36 3.35 1.53
CA SER A 18 -0.10 4.02 0.32
C SER A 18 -0.59 5.43 0.66
N ARG A 19 -0.38 6.38 -0.24
CA ARG A 19 -0.81 7.77 -0.08
C ARG A 19 -1.31 8.32 -1.40
N GLY A 20 -2.41 9.05 -1.36
CA GLY A 20 -2.92 9.75 -2.52
C GLY A 20 -1.98 10.85 -2.98
N ASN A 21 -2.01 11.13 -4.28
CA ASN A 21 -1.32 12.27 -4.84
C ASN A 21 -1.79 13.55 -4.13
N ALA A 22 -0.88 14.48 -3.84
CA ALA A 22 -1.21 15.72 -3.13
C ALA A 22 -2.03 15.54 -1.82
N LYS A 23 -1.88 14.41 -1.10
CA LYS A 23 -2.68 14.04 0.10
C LYS A 23 -4.18 13.84 -0.17
N GLN A 24 -4.57 13.61 -1.41
CA GLN A 24 -5.95 13.26 -1.74
C GLN A 24 -6.37 11.95 -1.09
N ALA A 25 -7.67 11.76 -0.93
CA ALA A 25 -8.24 10.49 -0.53
C ALA A 25 -7.84 9.41 -1.57
N ILE A 26 -7.48 8.23 -1.07
CA ILE A 26 -7.16 7.04 -1.89
C ILE A 26 -8.35 6.11 -2.08
N PHE A 27 -9.42 6.32 -1.30
CA PHE A 27 -10.67 5.60 -1.41
C PHE A 27 -11.81 6.61 -1.54
N LEU A 28 -12.77 6.31 -2.42
CA LEU A 28 -13.94 7.15 -2.64
C LEU A 28 -14.99 6.93 -1.54
N ASP A 29 -15.18 5.68 -1.13
CA ASP A 29 -16.11 5.26 -0.10
C ASP A 29 -15.65 3.94 0.56
N GLU A 30 -16.45 3.41 1.49
CA GLU A 30 -16.16 2.16 2.19
C GLU A 30 -16.19 0.93 1.27
N LYS A 31 -16.99 0.97 0.19
CA LYS A 31 -17.08 -0.13 -0.77
C LYS A 31 -15.82 -0.21 -1.61
N ASP A 32 -15.32 0.91 -2.11
CA ASP A 32 -14.06 1.02 -2.84
C ASP A 32 -12.88 0.52 -1.98
N PHE A 33 -12.87 0.86 -0.68
CA PHE A 33 -11.90 0.30 0.27
C PHE A 33 -11.98 -1.23 0.39
N ALA A 34 -13.19 -1.79 0.49
CA ALA A 34 -13.39 -3.24 0.56
C ALA A 34 -12.95 -3.95 -0.73
N ASP A 35 -13.26 -3.37 -1.89
CA ASP A 35 -12.85 -3.90 -3.19
C ASP A 35 -11.31 -3.88 -3.32
N PHE A 36 -10.65 -2.81 -2.87
CA PHE A 36 -9.18 -2.73 -2.80
C PHE A 36 -8.59 -3.84 -1.92
N LEU A 37 -9.16 -4.09 -0.72
CA LEU A 37 -8.70 -5.16 0.16
C LEU A 37 -8.87 -6.54 -0.47
N SER A 38 -9.97 -6.77 -1.21
CA SER A 38 -10.18 -8.03 -1.93
C SER A 38 -9.08 -8.30 -2.94
N VAL A 39 -8.63 -7.29 -3.67
CA VAL A 39 -7.52 -7.41 -4.64
C VAL A 39 -6.19 -7.63 -3.89
N LEU A 40 -5.94 -6.87 -2.83
CA LEU A 40 -4.71 -6.98 -2.03
C LEU A 40 -4.53 -8.35 -1.39
N CYS A 41 -5.62 -9.01 -1.00
CA CYS A 41 -5.59 -10.36 -0.41
C CYS A 41 -5.56 -11.50 -1.44
N SER A 42 -5.74 -11.21 -2.74
CA SER A 42 -5.76 -12.23 -3.80
C SER A 42 -4.39 -12.64 -4.34
N VAL A 43 -3.32 -11.95 -3.90
CA VAL A 43 -1.94 -12.15 -4.34
C VAL A 43 -1.12 -13.02 -3.38
#